data_AF-A0A7X6Y774-F1
#
_entry.id   AF-A0A7X6Y774-F1
#
_cell.length_a   1.000
_cell.length_b   1.000
_cell.length_c   1.000
_cell.angle_alpha   90.00
_cell.angle_beta   90.00
_cell.angle_gamma   90.00
#
_symmetry.space_group_name_H-M   'P 1'
#
loop_
_entity.id
_entity.type
_entity.pdbx_description
1 polymer ?
#
loop_
_entity_poly.entity_id
_entity_poly.type
_entity_poly.pdbx_seq_one_letter_code
_entity_poly.pdbx_strand_id
1 'polypeptide(L)'
;MSKKGLLGLLLLALGAVVIGSVTALPQQQPVSDFDIDLPDLGIWEKERMDGGYYTIVDEDNNVLDKTAREVHLDDEFIAANNRHYRVERIKGDTAYARLIMENALADTAPKSAPALLPVQGNNTANNLIAMYHTHSAESYVPTDGTESIPGNGGIYKVGEQLAAKLKEKGIEVAYDKTPHEPHDADAYRRSRRTAVELMKKTPAAIIDIHRDGVPDPDFYYSNVSGEDVTKVRLVVGRQNQNMQANLDFAKEIKAQLDQYYPGLVHGIFMAKGNYNQDLSPRSILIEVGTHTNKRELAEKGAVLFADAIPTVLGISPTEKTPVGALETDKGDRGSLVWLIVIFLIGAGLFLLLSTGSLRGSLDKLKQFSSREWSDVMGSSRGGPAAKTALNKPEDDQQDE
;
A
#
# COMPACT_ATOMS: atom_id res chain seq x y z
N MET A 1 -8.56 -55.85 19.04
CA MET A 1 -8.31 -54.69 18.15
C MET A 1 -6.90 -54.78 17.59
N SER A 2 -6.75 -54.82 16.26
CA SER A 2 -5.43 -54.91 15.60
C SER A 2 -4.61 -53.64 15.82
N LYS A 3 -3.29 -53.75 15.97
CA LYS A 3 -2.35 -52.62 16.10
C LYS A 3 -2.47 -51.58 14.97
N LYS A 4 -3.06 -51.95 13.83
CA LYS A 4 -3.37 -51.04 12.70
C LYS A 4 -4.62 -50.18 12.92
N GLY A 5 -5.57 -50.63 13.74
CA GLY A 5 -6.78 -49.86 14.09
C GLY A 5 -6.52 -48.77 15.13
N LEU A 6 -5.50 -48.94 15.98
CA LEU A 6 -5.11 -47.96 16.99
C LEU A 6 -4.36 -46.76 16.37
N LEU A 7 -3.59 -46.99 15.31
CA LEU A 7 -2.84 -45.94 14.61
C LEU A 7 -3.77 -45.03 13.78
N GLY A 8 -4.86 -45.58 13.23
CA GLY A 8 -5.87 -44.81 12.50
C GLY A 8 -6.69 -43.87 13.40
N LEU A 9 -6.98 -44.29 14.64
CA LEU A 9 -7.65 -43.44 15.63
C LEU A 9 -6.72 -42.34 16.19
N LEU A 10 -5.42 -42.62 16.31
CA LEU A 10 -4.44 -41.62 16.76
C LEU A 10 -4.23 -40.50 15.71
N LEU A 11 -4.26 -40.84 14.42
CA LEU A 11 -4.14 -39.87 13.33
C LEU A 11 -5.40 -39.00 13.17
N LEU A 12 -6.59 -39.55 13.43
CA LEU A 12 -7.85 -38.79 13.48
C LEU A 12 -7.89 -37.84 14.69
N ALA A 13 -7.35 -38.26 15.83
CA ALA A 13 -7.22 -37.39 17.02
C ALA A 13 -6.20 -36.25 16.80
N LEU A 14 -5.07 -36.50 16.13
CA LEU A 14 -4.13 -35.43 15.76
C LEU A 14 -4.72 -34.46 14.72
N GLY A 15 -5.50 -34.95 13.75
CA GLY A 15 -6.19 -34.11 12.79
C GLY A 15 -7.24 -33.20 13.44
N ALA A 16 -7.98 -33.70 14.42
CA ALA A 16 -8.94 -32.91 15.19
C ALA A 16 -8.25 -31.87 16.11
N VAL A 17 -7.05 -32.16 16.62
CA VAL A 17 -6.25 -31.20 17.40
C VAL A 17 -5.68 -30.10 16.50
N VAL A 18 -5.26 -30.41 15.26
CA VAL A 18 -4.78 -29.37 14.32
C VAL A 18 -5.93 -28.49 13.81
N ILE A 19 -7.14 -29.03 13.65
CA ILE A 19 -8.33 -28.22 13.29
C ILE A 19 -8.87 -27.42 14.49
N GLY A 20 -8.69 -27.92 15.73
CA GLY A 20 -9.06 -27.22 16.97
C GLY A 20 -8.04 -26.18 17.45
N SER A 21 -6.80 -26.19 16.92
CA SER A 21 -5.76 -25.21 17.27
C SER A 21 -5.77 -23.97 16.37
N VAL A 22 -6.64 -23.91 15.35
CA VAL A 22 -7.02 -22.66 14.68
C VAL A 22 -8.15 -22.00 15.49
N THR A 23 -7.97 -21.94 16.81
CA THR A 23 -8.83 -21.17 17.69
C THR A 23 -8.20 -19.79 17.85
N ALA A 24 -8.89 -18.83 17.25
CA ALA A 24 -8.72 -17.40 17.45
C ALA A 24 -7.31 -16.86 17.18
N LEU A 25 -7.00 -16.67 15.89
CA LEU A 25 -6.33 -15.41 15.56
C LEU A 25 -7.18 -14.30 16.19
N PRO A 26 -6.61 -13.37 16.97
CA PRO A 26 -7.39 -12.26 17.49
C PRO A 26 -8.02 -11.58 16.28
N GLN A 27 -9.35 -11.68 16.14
CA GLN A 27 -10.06 -10.69 15.36
C GLN A 27 -9.66 -9.37 16.01
N GLN A 28 -8.85 -8.58 15.30
CA GLN A 28 -8.59 -7.21 15.69
C GLN A 28 -9.98 -6.60 15.84
N GLN A 29 -10.37 -6.38 17.10
CA GLN A 29 -11.56 -5.62 17.41
C GLN A 29 -11.42 -4.32 16.62
N PRO A 30 -12.44 -3.89 15.86
CA PRO A 30 -12.38 -2.56 15.27
C PRO A 30 -12.10 -1.60 16.42
N VAL A 31 -10.96 -0.91 16.36
CA VAL A 31 -10.55 0.06 17.37
C VAL A 31 -11.64 1.12 17.37
N SER A 32 -12.59 1.00 18.30
CA SER A 32 -13.77 1.85 18.37
C SER A 32 -13.49 3.17 19.07
N ASP A 33 -12.34 3.28 19.74
CA ASP A 33 -11.89 4.49 20.42
C ASP A 33 -10.61 5.00 19.74
N PHE A 34 -10.78 5.60 18.56
CA PHE A 34 -9.76 6.48 17.96
C PHE A 34 -9.79 7.89 18.55
N ASP A 35 -10.71 8.18 19.47
CA ASP A 35 -10.70 9.37 20.32
C ASP A 35 -9.63 9.20 21.42
N ILE A 36 -8.37 9.20 20.97
CA ILE A 36 -7.26 9.52 21.84
C ILE A 36 -7.19 11.04 21.82
N ASP A 37 -7.69 11.66 22.89
CA ASP A 37 -7.32 13.01 23.26
C ASP A 37 -5.80 13.02 23.44
N LEU A 38 -5.10 13.46 22.39
CA LEU A 38 -3.66 13.69 22.38
C LEU A 38 -3.49 15.17 22.75
N PRO A 39 -3.33 15.51 24.05
CA PRO A 39 -3.26 16.90 24.48
C PRO A 39 -2.09 17.65 23.83
N ASP A 40 -1.08 16.92 23.36
CA ASP A 40 0.11 17.46 22.72
C ASP A 40 0.02 17.56 21.19
N LEU A 41 -1.06 17.10 20.56
CA LEU A 41 -1.22 17.16 19.10
C LEU A 41 -1.45 18.60 18.63
N GLY A 42 -0.60 19.08 17.72
CA GLY A 42 -0.59 20.48 17.26
C GLY A 42 0.26 21.39 18.15
N ILE A 43 0.89 20.90 19.22
CA ILE A 43 1.80 21.73 20.02
C ILE A 43 3.13 21.94 19.31
N TRP A 44 3.62 20.90 18.63
CA TRP A 44 4.98 20.83 18.06
C TRP A 44 4.97 20.91 16.53
N GLU A 45 3.85 20.58 15.89
CA GLU A 45 3.66 20.55 14.45
C GLU A 45 3.40 21.95 13.88
N LYS A 46 4.32 22.88 14.18
CA LYS A 46 4.21 24.28 13.79
C LYS A 46 5.11 24.62 12.61
N GLU A 47 4.63 25.55 11.82
CA GLU A 47 5.34 26.18 10.71
C GLU A 47 5.51 27.67 10.99
N ARG A 48 6.58 28.24 10.45
CA ARG A 48 6.88 29.67 10.55
C ARG A 48 5.82 30.47 9.80
N MET A 49 5.04 31.25 10.54
CA MET A 49 3.98 32.12 9.99
C MET A 49 4.50 33.50 9.56
N ASP A 50 5.78 33.79 9.79
CA ASP A 50 6.43 35.06 9.45
C ASP A 50 7.16 35.03 8.11
N GLY A 51 7.03 33.94 7.35
CA GLY A 51 7.75 33.71 6.08
C GLY A 51 9.25 33.40 6.26
N GLY A 52 9.71 33.23 7.51
CA GLY A 52 11.05 32.80 7.83
C GLY A 52 11.26 31.29 7.65
N TYR A 53 12.51 30.86 7.73
CA TYR A 53 12.87 29.44 7.68
C TYR A 53 14.14 29.19 8.49
N TYR A 54 14.29 27.97 9.00
CA TYR A 54 15.53 27.53 9.62
C TYR A 54 16.52 27.07 8.56
N THR A 55 17.79 27.44 8.72
CA THR A 55 18.92 26.83 8.01
C THR A 55 19.64 25.87 8.95
N ILE A 56 19.75 24.61 8.54
CA ILE A 56 20.47 23.58 9.30
C ILE A 56 21.88 23.46 8.71
N VAL A 57 22.90 23.57 9.57
CA VAL A 57 24.31 23.53 9.17
C VAL A 57 25.10 22.47 9.94
N ASP A 58 26.21 22.00 9.38
CA ASP A 58 27.17 21.15 10.09
C ASP A 58 28.10 21.97 11.02
N GLU A 59 29.06 21.28 11.63
CA GLU A 59 30.07 21.88 12.52
C GLU A 59 30.99 22.88 11.81
N ASP A 60 31.14 22.77 10.49
CA ASP A 60 31.94 23.65 9.63
C ASP A 60 31.11 24.81 9.03
N ASN A 61 29.82 24.90 9.37
CA ASN A 61 28.83 25.86 8.84
C ASN A 61 28.44 25.64 7.37
N ASN A 62 28.64 24.43 6.81
CA ASN A 62 28.07 24.09 5.52
C ASN A 62 26.57 23.88 5.66
N VAL A 63 25.78 24.40 4.71
CA VAL A 63 24.33 24.21 4.70
C VAL A 63 23.99 22.77 4.36
N LEU A 64 23.26 22.11 5.27
CA LEU A 64 22.78 20.74 5.12
C LEU A 64 21.32 20.69 4.70
N ASP A 65 20.47 21.54 5.29
CA ASP A 65 19.02 21.56 5.03
C ASP A 65 18.41 22.95 5.32
N LYS A 66 17.18 23.18 4.83
CA LYS A 66 16.35 24.36 5.12
C LYS A 66 14.90 23.93 5.31
N THR A 67 14.19 24.48 6.29
CA THR A 67 12.76 24.15 6.48
C THR A 67 11.99 25.32 7.08
N ALA A 68 10.74 25.53 6.66
CA ALA A 68 9.83 26.47 7.32
C ALA A 68 9.20 25.89 8.59
N ARG A 69 9.37 24.59 8.86
CA ARG A 69 8.93 23.94 10.10
C ARG A 69 9.75 24.44 11.28
N GLU A 70 9.15 24.51 12.47
CA GLU A 70 9.91 24.80 13.69
C GLU A 70 10.90 23.67 13.99
N VAL A 71 12.19 23.99 14.00
CA VAL A 71 13.27 23.06 14.35
C VAL A 71 13.47 23.05 15.86
N HIS A 72 13.57 21.86 16.44
CA HIS A 72 13.78 21.64 17.86
C HIS A 72 15.12 20.97 18.14
N LEU A 73 15.59 21.08 19.39
CA LEU A 73 16.71 20.27 19.85
C LEU A 73 16.39 18.79 19.71
N ASP A 74 17.43 18.02 19.39
CA ASP A 74 17.40 16.59 19.09
C ASP A 74 16.64 16.20 17.82
N ASP A 75 16.07 17.14 17.06
CA ASP A 75 15.54 16.81 15.73
C ASP A 75 16.65 16.21 14.87
N GLU A 76 16.27 15.22 14.09
CA GLU A 76 17.19 14.40 13.32
C GLU A 76 16.85 14.51 11.84
N PHE A 77 17.83 14.38 10.97
CA PHE A 77 17.54 14.28 9.55
C PHE A 77 18.57 13.44 8.82
N ILE A 78 18.07 12.68 7.85
CA ILE A 78 18.85 11.93 6.88
C ILE A 78 18.86 12.75 5.60
N ALA A 79 20.01 13.33 5.28
CA ALA A 79 20.18 14.19 4.10
C ALA A 79 20.08 13.40 2.79
N ALA A 80 20.00 14.12 1.66
CA ALA A 80 19.98 13.53 0.32
C ALA A 80 21.11 12.51 0.07
N ASN A 81 22.30 12.79 0.63
CA ASN A 81 23.49 11.92 0.55
C ASN A 81 23.50 10.77 1.57
N ASN A 82 22.38 10.50 2.24
CA ASN A 82 22.19 9.44 3.23
C ASN A 82 22.95 9.61 4.56
N ARG A 83 23.65 10.73 4.77
CA ARG A 83 24.23 11.06 6.08
C ARG A 83 23.14 11.47 7.07
N HIS A 84 23.27 10.98 8.29
CA HIS A 84 22.34 11.22 9.38
C HIS A 84 22.93 12.21 10.37
N TYR A 85 22.19 13.28 10.66
CA TYR A 85 22.58 14.31 11.61
C TYR A 85 21.52 14.53 12.68
N ARG A 86 21.94 15.10 13.82
CA ARG A 86 21.05 15.55 14.91
C ARG A 86 21.34 17.00 15.27
N VAL A 87 20.30 17.78 15.44
CA VAL A 87 20.37 19.17 15.91
C VAL A 87 20.76 19.20 17.39
N GLU A 88 21.88 19.83 17.71
CA GLU A 88 22.39 19.93 19.09
C GLU A 88 22.31 21.35 19.64
N ARG A 89 22.18 22.34 18.76
CA ARG A 89 22.12 23.75 19.15
C ARG A 89 21.32 24.56 18.15
N ILE A 90 20.54 25.52 18.63
CA ILE A 90 19.81 26.47 17.80
C ILE A 90 20.18 27.88 18.24
N LYS A 91 20.44 28.77 17.28
CA LYS A 91 20.72 30.19 17.51
C LYS A 91 20.01 31.02 16.44
N GLY A 92 18.95 31.72 16.82
CA GLY A 92 18.07 32.39 15.85
C GLY A 92 17.52 31.36 14.86
N ASP A 93 17.56 31.68 13.57
CA ASP A 93 17.08 30.83 12.48
C ASP A 93 18.16 29.83 11.98
N THR A 94 19.23 29.60 12.75
CA THR A 94 20.27 28.62 12.42
C THR A 94 20.28 27.49 13.42
N ALA A 95 20.09 26.26 12.94
CA ALA A 95 20.25 25.03 13.68
C ALA A 95 21.60 24.38 13.34
N TYR A 96 22.34 23.95 14.34
CA TYR A 96 23.67 23.35 14.21
C TYR A 96 23.53 21.87 14.52
N ALA A 97 23.88 21.04 13.54
CA ALA A 97 23.67 19.61 13.59
C ALA A 97 25.00 18.86 13.56
N ARG A 98 25.10 17.83 14.39
CA ARG A 98 26.25 16.92 14.44
C ARG A 98 25.95 15.67 13.63
N LEU A 99 26.94 15.19 12.88
CA LEU A 99 26.86 13.90 12.19
C LEU A 99 26.80 12.75 13.20
N ILE A 100 25.80 11.88 13.06
CA ILE A 100 25.62 10.68 13.88
C ILE A 100 25.97 9.41 13.10
N MET A 101 25.70 9.38 11.79
CA MET A 101 25.97 8.20 10.96
C MET A 101 26.29 8.60 9.53
N GLU A 102 27.33 7.99 8.96
CA GLU A 102 27.77 8.26 7.58
C GLU A 102 26.78 7.77 6.51
N ASN A 103 26.09 6.66 6.77
CA ASN A 103 25.09 6.13 5.85
C ASN A 103 23.93 5.50 6.61
N ALA A 104 22.82 6.23 6.71
CA ALA A 104 21.61 5.82 7.41
C ALA A 104 20.83 4.69 6.74
N LEU A 105 21.15 4.41 5.47
CA LEU A 105 20.50 3.40 4.62
C LEU A 105 21.40 2.18 4.39
N ALA A 106 22.54 2.06 5.07
CA ALA A 106 23.50 0.97 4.86
C ALA A 106 22.86 -0.43 5.00
N ASP A 107 21.93 -0.57 5.94
CA ASP A 107 21.19 -1.82 6.20
C ASP A 107 19.82 -1.88 5.49
N THR A 108 19.46 -0.82 4.75
CA THR A 108 18.21 -0.73 4.01
C THR A 108 18.47 -1.03 2.53
N ALA A 109 18.39 -2.32 2.18
CA ALA A 109 18.50 -2.72 0.79
C ALA A 109 17.21 -2.35 0.01
N PRO A 110 17.31 -1.78 -1.20
CA PRO A 110 16.16 -1.63 -2.08
C PRO A 110 15.50 -3.00 -2.29
N LYS A 111 14.18 -3.04 -2.20
CA LYS A 111 13.45 -4.28 -2.48
C LYS A 111 13.53 -4.51 -3.99
N SER A 112 13.94 -5.70 -4.39
CA SER A 112 13.86 -6.09 -5.81
C SER A 112 12.39 -6.00 -6.22
N ALA A 113 12.11 -5.36 -7.36
CA ALA A 113 10.77 -5.41 -7.92
C ALA A 113 10.31 -6.88 -7.97
N PRO A 114 9.07 -7.20 -7.58
CA PRO A 114 8.61 -8.57 -7.59
C PRO A 114 8.84 -9.13 -9.00
N ALA A 115 9.68 -10.17 -9.10
CA ALA A 115 9.81 -10.91 -10.34
C ALA A 115 8.40 -11.33 -10.76
N LEU A 116 8.07 -11.16 -12.04
CA LEU A 116 6.84 -11.67 -12.66
C LEU A 116 6.85 -13.20 -12.61
N LEU A 117 6.72 -13.77 -11.42
CA LEU A 117 6.37 -15.16 -11.22
C LEU A 117 4.85 -15.20 -11.25
N PRO A 118 4.24 -16.09 -12.04
CA PRO A 118 2.79 -16.28 -12.00
C PRO A 118 2.44 -16.83 -10.61
N VAL A 119 2.02 -15.96 -9.70
CA VAL A 119 1.52 -16.37 -8.40
C VAL A 119 0.12 -16.94 -8.61
N GLN A 120 0.02 -18.26 -8.77
CA GLN A 120 -1.18 -18.98 -8.37
C GLN A 120 -1.25 -18.95 -6.84
N GLY A 121 -2.00 -18.00 -6.29
CA GLY A 121 -2.25 -17.96 -4.84
C GLY A 121 -2.78 -16.63 -4.36
N ASN A 122 -4.08 -16.59 -4.06
CA ASN A 122 -4.82 -15.62 -3.24
C ASN A 122 -4.10 -14.28 -2.95
N ASN A 123 -4.37 -13.27 -3.78
CA ASN A 123 -3.97 -11.89 -3.52
C ASN A 123 -4.82 -11.33 -2.35
N THR A 124 -4.41 -11.63 -1.11
CA THR A 124 -4.99 -11.07 0.13
C THR A 124 -4.18 -9.89 0.67
N ALA A 125 -3.15 -9.45 -0.07
CA ALA A 125 -2.43 -8.22 0.26
C ALA A 125 -3.36 -7.03 0.04
N ASN A 126 -3.77 -6.41 1.13
CA ASN A 126 -4.44 -5.12 1.13
C ASN A 126 -3.61 -4.12 0.29
N ASN A 127 -4.19 -3.64 -0.81
CA ASN A 127 -3.56 -2.74 -1.77
C ASN A 127 -4.11 -1.30 -1.69
N LEU A 128 -4.82 -0.97 -0.61
CA LEU A 128 -5.41 0.34 -0.41
C LEU A 128 -4.41 1.33 0.19
N ILE A 129 -4.26 2.50 -0.42
CA ILE A 129 -3.52 3.63 0.13
C ILE A 129 -4.52 4.72 0.51
N ALA A 130 -4.44 5.18 1.76
CA ALA A 130 -5.17 6.33 2.23
C ALA A 130 -4.34 7.60 1.99
N MET A 131 -4.98 8.65 1.48
CA MET A 131 -4.35 9.95 1.23
C MET A 131 -5.23 11.06 1.77
N TYR A 132 -4.63 12.08 2.38
CA TYR A 132 -5.31 13.30 2.82
C TYR A 132 -4.32 14.47 2.89
N HIS A 133 -4.80 15.64 3.32
CA HIS A 133 -3.98 16.83 3.55
C HIS A 133 -4.31 17.43 4.90
N THR A 134 -3.35 17.56 5.81
CA THR A 134 -3.56 18.37 7.02
C THR A 134 -3.68 19.85 6.70
N HIS A 135 -2.88 20.38 5.77
CA HIS A 135 -2.91 21.79 5.39
C HIS A 135 -3.55 22.00 4.01
N SER A 136 -4.89 22.03 4.00
CA SER A 136 -5.72 22.11 2.79
C SER A 136 -5.58 23.41 1.98
N ALA A 137 -5.03 24.47 2.57
CA ALA A 137 -4.87 25.75 1.91
C ALA A 137 -3.60 25.84 1.04
N GLU A 138 -2.62 24.95 1.26
CA GLU A 138 -1.30 25.04 0.65
C GLU A 138 -1.36 25.14 -0.88
N SER A 139 -0.73 26.18 -1.42
CA SER A 139 -0.71 26.51 -2.85
C SER A 139 0.66 26.99 -3.30
N TYR A 140 0.83 27.11 -4.61
CA TYR A 140 2.09 27.44 -5.27
C TYR A 140 1.99 28.80 -5.95
N VAL A 141 2.75 29.78 -5.48
CA VAL A 141 2.69 31.19 -5.90
C VAL A 141 2.80 31.35 -7.43
N PRO A 142 3.77 30.72 -8.13
CA PRO A 142 3.96 30.96 -9.57
C PRO A 142 2.79 30.53 -10.46
N THR A 143 1.94 29.60 -9.99
CA THR A 143 0.92 28.93 -10.82
C THR A 143 -0.49 29.14 -10.29
N ASP A 144 -0.65 29.18 -8.98
CA ASP A 144 -1.93 29.38 -8.31
C ASP A 144 -2.13 30.85 -7.90
N GLY A 145 -1.09 31.68 -8.00
CA GLY A 145 -1.12 33.13 -7.75
C GLY A 145 -0.99 33.54 -6.28
N THR A 146 -1.04 32.58 -5.37
CA THR A 146 -0.89 32.77 -3.92
C THR A 146 -0.33 31.50 -3.28
N GLU A 147 0.29 31.61 -2.11
CA GLU A 147 0.79 30.48 -1.33
C GLU A 147 -0.32 29.75 -0.54
N SER A 148 -1.49 30.39 -0.39
CA SER A 148 -2.60 29.88 0.40
C SER A 148 -3.95 30.21 -0.23
N ILE A 149 -4.77 29.19 -0.48
CA ILE A 149 -6.16 29.28 -0.95
C ILE A 149 -7.02 28.44 0.02
N PRO A 150 -7.66 29.06 1.03
CA PRO A 150 -8.38 28.34 2.08
C PRO A 150 -9.36 27.30 1.54
N GLY A 151 -9.18 26.05 1.95
CA GLY A 151 -10.02 24.90 1.59
C GLY A 151 -9.90 24.43 0.14
N ASN A 152 -9.12 25.09 -0.70
CA ASN A 152 -8.98 24.78 -2.13
C ASN A 152 -7.55 25.02 -2.63
N GLY A 153 -6.56 24.63 -1.82
CA GLY A 153 -5.16 24.79 -2.13
C GLY A 153 -4.73 24.06 -3.41
N GLY A 154 -3.72 24.60 -4.08
CA GLY A 154 -3.07 23.93 -5.22
C GLY A 154 -2.52 22.54 -4.88
N ILE A 155 -2.24 22.27 -3.61
CA ILE A 155 -1.76 20.97 -3.12
C ILE A 155 -2.72 19.82 -3.45
N TYR A 156 -4.04 20.09 -3.55
CA TYR A 156 -5.01 19.06 -3.96
C TYR A 156 -4.74 18.53 -5.36
N LYS A 157 -4.29 19.38 -6.29
CA LYS A 157 -3.99 18.94 -7.65
C LYS A 157 -2.72 18.07 -7.70
N VAL A 158 -1.75 18.33 -6.82
CA VAL A 158 -0.59 17.45 -6.62
C VAL A 158 -1.02 16.09 -6.07
N GLY A 159 -1.90 16.09 -5.06
CA GLY A 159 -2.48 14.86 -4.50
C GLY A 159 -3.31 14.07 -5.53
N GLU A 160 -4.03 14.75 -6.43
CA GLU A 160 -4.76 14.13 -7.53
C GLU A 160 -3.83 13.41 -8.52
N GLN A 161 -2.69 14.03 -8.88
CA GLN A 161 -1.71 13.41 -9.77
C GLN A 161 -1.05 12.20 -9.12
N LEU A 162 -0.68 12.28 -7.84
CA LEU A 162 -0.18 11.14 -7.07
C LEU A 162 -1.21 10.00 -7.04
N ALA A 163 -2.47 10.31 -6.71
CA ALA A 163 -3.55 9.32 -6.65
C ALA A 163 -3.81 8.67 -8.00
N ALA A 164 -3.78 9.45 -9.09
CA ALA A 164 -3.92 8.94 -10.45
C ALA A 164 -2.78 7.98 -10.81
N LYS A 165 -1.53 8.33 -10.48
CA LYS A 165 -0.38 7.47 -10.76
C LYS A 165 -0.39 6.17 -9.97
N LEU A 166 -0.78 6.21 -8.70
CA LEU A 166 -0.96 5.00 -7.88
C LEU A 166 -2.06 4.10 -8.49
N LYS A 167 -3.20 4.66 -8.89
CA LYS A 167 -4.28 3.91 -9.56
C LYS A 167 -3.85 3.28 -10.90
N GLU A 168 -3.02 3.97 -11.68
CA GLU A 168 -2.43 3.45 -12.92
C GLU A 168 -1.60 2.18 -12.63
N LYS A 169 -0.96 2.10 -11.46
CA LYS A 169 -0.16 0.96 -10.99
C LYS A 169 -0.95 -0.17 -10.34
N GLY A 170 -2.29 -0.12 -10.38
CA GLY A 170 -3.15 -1.15 -9.78
C GLY A 170 -3.31 -1.04 -8.26
N ILE A 171 -2.93 0.11 -7.68
CA ILE A 171 -3.15 0.42 -6.26
C ILE A 171 -4.55 1.02 -6.09
N GLU A 172 -5.28 0.57 -5.07
CA GLU A 172 -6.53 1.21 -4.66
C GLU A 172 -6.21 2.47 -3.86
N VAL A 173 -6.93 3.56 -4.08
CA VAL A 173 -6.67 4.84 -3.40
C VAL A 173 -7.94 5.40 -2.79
N ALA A 174 -7.93 5.55 -1.46
CA ALA A 174 -8.91 6.33 -0.72
C ALA A 174 -8.34 7.72 -0.47
N TYR A 175 -8.65 8.66 -1.37
CA TYR A 175 -8.20 10.04 -1.28
C TYR A 175 -9.32 10.93 -0.72
N ASP A 176 -9.14 11.41 0.50
CA ASP A 176 -10.07 12.32 1.17
C ASP A 176 -9.63 13.78 1.01
N LYS A 177 -10.54 14.63 0.52
CA LYS A 177 -10.30 16.06 0.27
C LYS A 177 -11.06 16.97 1.24
N THR A 178 -11.47 16.43 2.39
CA THR A 178 -12.09 17.24 3.45
C THR A 178 -11.13 18.37 3.83
N PRO A 179 -11.59 19.64 3.80
CA PRO A 179 -10.74 20.77 4.17
C PRO A 179 -10.54 20.86 5.68
N HIS A 180 -9.32 21.16 6.13
CA HIS A 180 -8.95 21.25 7.56
C HIS A 180 -8.57 22.68 7.99
N GLU A 181 -9.27 23.67 7.45
CA GLU A 181 -9.06 25.09 7.76
C GLU A 181 -9.34 25.46 9.23
N PRO A 182 -8.68 26.51 9.75
CA PRO A 182 -7.64 27.33 9.11
C PRO A 182 -6.28 26.61 8.97
N HIS A 183 -5.33 27.19 8.22
CA HIS A 183 -3.94 26.71 8.22
C HIS A 183 -3.25 27.11 9.53
N ASP A 184 -3.39 26.27 10.55
CA ASP A 184 -2.76 26.41 11.85
C ASP A 184 -2.37 25.04 12.43
N ALA A 185 -1.79 25.02 13.62
CA ALA A 185 -1.38 23.78 14.26
C ALA A 185 -2.58 22.90 14.70
N ASP A 186 -3.74 23.50 14.95
CA ASP A 186 -4.99 22.78 15.23
C ASP A 186 -5.53 22.02 13.99
N ALA A 187 -4.98 22.29 12.80
CA ALA A 187 -5.28 21.52 11.59
C ALA A 187 -4.95 20.04 11.76
N TYR A 188 -3.93 19.69 12.56
CA TYR A 188 -3.61 18.29 12.88
C TYR A 188 -4.74 17.60 13.64
N ARG A 189 -5.38 18.30 14.60
CA ARG A 189 -6.55 17.77 15.32
C ARG A 189 -7.77 17.63 14.41
N ARG A 190 -7.96 18.55 13.45
CA ARG A 190 -9.08 18.46 12.49
C ARG A 190 -8.87 17.32 11.49
N SER A 191 -7.68 17.25 10.91
CA SER A 191 -7.29 16.20 9.95
C SER A 191 -7.19 14.82 10.57
N ARG A 192 -6.90 14.72 11.87
CA ARG A 192 -6.95 13.45 12.59
C ARG A 192 -8.29 12.74 12.42
N ARG A 193 -9.42 13.47 12.46
CA ARG A 193 -10.76 12.87 12.27
C ARG A 193 -10.86 12.20 10.90
N THR A 194 -10.39 12.89 9.86
CA THR A 194 -10.33 12.36 8.49
C THR A 194 -9.40 11.15 8.39
N ALA A 195 -8.20 11.23 8.97
CA ALA A 195 -7.26 10.12 9.01
C ALA A 195 -7.83 8.89 9.72
N VAL A 196 -8.53 9.08 10.83
CA VAL A 196 -9.24 8.01 11.58
C VAL A 196 -10.33 7.37 10.72
N GLU A 197 -11.15 8.16 10.02
CA GLU A 197 -12.16 7.61 9.10
C GLU A 197 -11.51 6.82 7.94
N LEU A 198 -10.38 7.28 7.42
CA LEU A 198 -9.60 6.55 6.43
C LEU A 198 -9.04 5.23 6.99
N MET A 199 -8.58 5.21 8.25
CA MET A 199 -8.07 4.01 8.91
C MET A 199 -9.12 2.91 9.08
N LYS A 200 -10.42 3.25 9.15
CA LYS A 200 -11.52 2.25 9.16
C LYS A 200 -11.57 1.41 7.90
N LYS A 201 -11.01 1.90 6.79
CA LYS A 201 -10.87 1.15 5.53
C LYS A 201 -9.68 0.19 5.56
N THR A 202 -8.97 0.12 6.68
CA THR A 202 -7.76 -0.67 6.89
C THR A 202 -6.78 -0.48 5.75
N PRO A 203 -6.21 0.71 5.51
CA PRO A 203 -5.27 0.92 4.41
C PRO A 203 -3.90 0.28 4.70
N ALA A 204 -3.15 -0.05 3.65
CA ALA A 204 -1.80 -0.59 3.72
C ALA A 204 -0.75 0.46 4.09
N ALA A 205 -1.01 1.73 3.74
CA ALA A 205 -0.27 2.91 4.17
C ALA A 205 -1.18 4.15 4.13
N ILE A 206 -0.80 5.17 4.89
CA ILE A 206 -1.48 6.47 4.89
C ILE A 206 -0.46 7.58 4.59
N ILE A 207 -0.83 8.50 3.71
CA ILE A 207 0.05 9.57 3.22
C ILE A 207 -0.63 10.92 3.46
N ASP A 208 0.06 11.79 4.19
CA ASP A 208 -0.29 13.20 4.36
C ASP A 208 0.55 14.06 3.42
N ILE A 209 -0.08 14.88 2.58
CA ILE A 209 0.58 15.50 1.43
C ILE A 209 0.64 17.01 1.64
N HIS A 210 1.85 17.54 1.59
CA HIS A 210 2.16 18.94 1.86
C HIS A 210 3.12 19.53 0.82
N ARG A 211 3.39 20.83 0.96
CA ARG A 211 4.51 21.56 0.36
C ARG A 211 5.20 22.43 1.41
N ASP A 212 6.53 22.51 1.38
CA ASP A 212 7.31 23.31 2.36
C ASP A 212 7.08 24.83 2.15
N GLY A 213 7.38 25.63 3.17
CA GLY A 213 7.26 27.09 3.18
C GLY A 213 8.57 27.84 2.93
N VAL A 214 9.68 27.15 2.62
CA VAL A 214 10.97 27.81 2.37
C VAL A 214 10.90 28.69 1.10
N PRO A 215 11.16 30.00 1.17
CA PRO A 215 11.05 30.91 0.03
C PRO A 215 12.28 30.83 -0.90
N ASP A 216 12.69 29.61 -1.28
CA ASP A 216 13.83 29.30 -2.15
C ASP A 216 13.43 28.19 -3.13
N PRO A 217 13.03 28.52 -4.38
CA PRO A 217 12.58 27.52 -5.33
C PRO A 217 13.69 26.56 -5.77
N ASP A 218 14.95 27.00 -5.76
CA ASP A 218 16.08 26.19 -6.20
C ASP A 218 16.41 25.08 -5.18
N PHE A 219 16.06 25.31 -3.91
CA PHE A 219 16.28 24.34 -2.84
C PHE A 219 15.62 22.98 -3.12
N TYR A 220 14.36 23.05 -3.57
CA TYR A 220 13.57 21.90 -3.94
C TYR A 220 13.63 21.55 -5.42
N TYR A 221 14.26 22.35 -6.28
CA TYR A 221 14.39 21.99 -7.70
C TYR A 221 15.33 20.80 -7.90
N SER A 222 15.00 19.94 -8.86
CA SER A 222 15.86 18.84 -9.31
C SER A 222 15.61 18.53 -10.78
N ASN A 223 16.63 18.01 -11.46
CA ASN A 223 16.48 17.40 -12.78
C ASN A 223 16.72 15.89 -12.62
N VAL A 224 15.67 15.10 -12.79
CA VAL A 224 15.69 13.66 -12.60
C VAL A 224 15.39 13.02 -13.94
N SER A 225 16.33 12.21 -14.46
CA SER A 225 16.18 11.53 -15.75
C SER A 225 15.87 12.48 -16.93
N GLY A 226 16.39 13.71 -16.90
CA GLY A 226 16.17 14.72 -17.93
C GLY A 226 14.87 15.52 -17.77
N GLU A 227 14.08 15.24 -16.73
CA GLU A 227 12.84 15.96 -16.43
C GLU A 227 13.03 16.89 -15.22
N ASP A 228 12.62 18.14 -15.39
CA ASP A 228 12.53 19.10 -14.30
C ASP A 228 11.37 18.74 -13.36
N VAL A 229 11.69 18.61 -12.08
CA VAL A 229 10.75 18.25 -11.01
C VAL A 229 11.05 19.03 -9.74
N THR A 230 10.15 18.97 -8.76
CA THR A 230 10.55 19.25 -7.39
C THR A 230 10.95 17.96 -6.68
N LYS A 231 11.86 18.08 -5.72
CA LYS A 231 12.20 17.03 -4.77
C LYS A 231 11.04 16.79 -3.82
N VAL A 232 11.08 15.63 -3.18
CA VAL A 232 10.15 15.24 -2.11
C VAL A 232 10.94 15.08 -0.81
N ARG A 233 10.54 15.78 0.25
CA ARG A 233 11.00 15.49 1.61
C ARG A 233 10.02 14.53 2.28
N LEU A 234 10.55 13.56 3.02
CA LEU A 234 9.77 12.69 3.89
C LEU A 234 9.87 13.20 5.32
N VAL A 235 8.75 13.26 6.04
CA VAL A 235 8.71 13.74 7.43
C VAL A 235 8.18 12.65 8.35
N VAL A 236 8.93 12.37 9.41
CA VAL A 236 8.58 11.37 10.44
C VAL A 236 8.49 12.05 11.80
N GLY A 237 7.36 11.90 12.48
CA GLY A 237 7.14 12.38 13.82
C GLY A 237 7.89 11.56 14.86
N ARG A 238 8.61 12.22 15.75
CA ARG A 238 9.39 11.61 16.84
C ARG A 238 8.57 11.26 18.08
N GLN A 239 7.34 11.78 18.20
CA GLN A 239 6.51 11.65 19.40
C GLN A 239 5.28 10.74 19.17
N ASN A 240 5.54 9.50 18.75
CA ASN A 240 4.52 8.46 18.65
C ASN A 240 5.16 7.06 18.77
N GLN A 241 4.36 6.06 19.15
CA GLN A 241 4.83 4.68 19.34
C GLN A 241 5.25 3.97 18.04
N ASN A 242 4.82 4.48 16.88
CA ASN A 242 5.14 3.92 15.57
C ASN A 242 6.39 4.55 14.94
N MET A 243 7.06 5.50 15.62
CA MET A 243 8.15 6.30 15.04
C MET A 243 9.18 5.43 14.31
N GLN A 244 9.67 4.36 14.94
CA GLN A 244 10.68 3.50 14.32
C GLN A 244 10.15 2.80 13.07
N ALA A 245 8.92 2.28 13.10
CA ALA A 245 8.32 1.62 11.95
C ALA A 245 8.07 2.61 10.79
N ASN A 246 7.62 3.82 11.09
CA ASN A 246 7.43 4.88 10.11
C ASN A 246 8.78 5.38 9.53
N LEU A 247 9.83 5.44 10.36
CA LEU A 247 11.19 5.75 9.90
C LEU A 247 11.73 4.66 8.98
N ASP A 248 11.54 3.38 9.33
CA ASP A 248 11.96 2.26 8.50
C ASP A 248 11.20 2.28 7.16
N PHE A 249 9.90 2.57 7.17
CA PHE A 249 9.10 2.77 5.96
C PHE A 249 9.61 3.93 5.10
N ALA A 250 9.94 5.08 5.70
CA ALA A 250 10.53 6.22 5.00
C ALA A 250 11.89 5.88 4.38
N LYS A 251 12.74 5.14 5.11
CA LYS A 251 14.04 4.66 4.61
C LYS A 251 13.88 3.69 3.46
N GLU A 252 12.92 2.77 3.51
CA GLU A 252 12.61 1.86 2.40
C GLU A 252 12.18 2.64 1.15
N ILE A 253 11.30 3.63 1.30
CA ILE A 253 10.90 4.53 0.20
C ILE A 253 12.12 5.25 -0.38
N LYS A 254 12.95 5.86 0.48
CA LYS A 254 14.13 6.59 0.03
C LYS A 254 15.11 5.67 -0.68
N ALA A 255 15.43 4.50 -0.13
CA ALA A 255 16.34 3.54 -0.75
C ALA A 255 15.83 3.10 -2.14
N GLN A 256 14.51 2.89 -2.28
CA GLN A 256 13.90 2.54 -3.56
C GLN A 256 13.98 3.69 -4.58
N LEU A 257 13.65 4.91 -4.16
CA LEU A 257 13.68 6.08 -5.04
C LEU A 257 15.11 6.50 -5.39
N ASP A 258 16.08 6.36 -4.49
CA ASP A 258 17.50 6.63 -4.80
C ASP A 258 18.02 5.70 -5.90
N GLN A 259 17.44 4.50 -6.06
CA GLN A 259 17.79 3.56 -7.13
C GLN A 259 17.18 3.99 -8.48
N TYR A 260 15.92 4.39 -8.51
CA TYR A 260 15.19 4.70 -9.75
C TYR A 260 15.37 6.16 -10.20
N TYR A 261 15.43 7.07 -9.23
CA TYR A 261 15.37 8.52 -9.37
C TYR A 261 16.37 9.21 -8.43
N PRO A 262 17.70 9.02 -8.63
CA PRO A 262 18.71 9.70 -7.83
C PRO A 262 18.47 11.22 -7.81
N GLY A 263 18.43 11.80 -6.61
CA GLY A 263 18.19 13.24 -6.44
C GLY A 263 16.72 13.68 -6.40
N LEU A 264 15.76 12.75 -6.43
CA LEU A 264 14.34 13.06 -6.20
C LEU A 264 14.02 13.26 -4.72
N VAL A 265 14.55 12.40 -3.84
CA VAL A 265 14.28 12.51 -2.40
C VAL A 265 15.23 13.52 -1.79
N HIS A 266 14.67 14.60 -1.24
CA HIS A 266 15.43 15.65 -0.57
C HIS A 266 16.09 15.14 0.72
N GLY A 267 15.36 14.31 1.47
CA GLY A 267 15.81 13.72 2.72
C GLY A 267 14.64 13.20 3.55
N ILE A 268 14.98 12.67 4.73
CA ILE A 268 14.01 12.27 5.77
C ILE A 268 14.24 13.21 6.96
N PHE A 269 13.25 14.01 7.31
CA PHE A 269 13.29 14.90 8.46
C PHE A 269 12.50 14.26 9.61
N MET A 270 13.18 13.92 10.69
CA MET A 270 12.58 13.40 11.91
C MET A 270 12.30 14.55 12.85
N ALA A 271 11.07 15.05 12.79
CA ALA A 271 10.64 16.24 13.51
C ALA A 271 10.01 15.89 14.87
N LYS A 272 10.18 16.76 15.85
CA LYS A 272 9.36 16.75 17.06
C LYS A 272 7.87 16.89 16.68
N GLY A 273 7.01 16.11 17.33
CA GLY A 273 5.58 16.02 17.01
C GLY A 273 5.15 14.61 16.60
N ASN A 274 3.85 14.44 16.45
CA ASN A 274 3.21 13.19 16.09
C ASN A 274 2.81 13.16 14.60
N TYR A 275 2.20 14.24 14.08
CA TYR A 275 1.74 14.33 12.69
C TYR A 275 0.70 13.26 12.30
N ASN A 276 -0.14 12.84 13.25
CA ASN A 276 -1.09 11.70 13.11
C ASN A 276 -0.44 10.35 12.74
N GLN A 277 0.88 10.23 12.92
CA GLN A 277 1.62 9.02 12.56
C GLN A 277 1.52 7.91 13.61
N ASP A 278 0.92 8.18 14.78
CA ASP A 278 0.50 7.15 15.73
C ASP A 278 -0.61 6.23 15.19
N LEU A 279 -1.35 6.65 14.16
CA LEU A 279 -2.48 5.89 13.63
C LEU A 279 -2.07 4.63 12.85
N SER A 280 -0.84 4.59 12.31
CA SER A 280 -0.36 3.48 11.48
C SER A 280 1.17 3.35 11.54
N PRO A 281 1.72 2.12 11.50
CA PRO A 281 3.16 1.87 11.37
C PRO A 281 3.70 2.08 9.94
N ARG A 282 2.83 2.51 9.01
CA ARG A 282 3.16 2.94 7.64
C ARG A 282 2.47 4.26 7.33
N SER A 283 2.63 5.22 8.24
CA SER A 283 2.19 6.60 8.08
C SER A 283 3.37 7.46 7.67
N ILE A 284 3.20 8.31 6.66
CA ILE A 284 4.24 9.23 6.21
C ILE A 284 3.65 10.57 5.80
N LEU A 285 4.33 11.65 6.16
CA LEU A 285 4.08 12.98 5.61
C LEU A 285 5.10 13.24 4.50
N ILE A 286 4.64 13.77 3.37
CA ILE A 286 5.51 14.19 2.28
C ILE A 286 5.38 15.68 2.01
N GLU A 287 6.50 16.37 1.82
CA GLU A 287 6.54 17.76 1.34
C GLU A 287 7.06 17.75 -0.10
N VAL A 288 6.20 18.13 -1.06
CA VAL A 288 6.47 18.05 -2.49
C VAL A 288 6.80 19.44 -3.01
N GLY A 289 8.09 19.78 -3.01
CA GLY A 289 8.52 21.13 -3.31
C GLY A 289 8.17 22.16 -2.23
N THR A 290 8.22 23.43 -2.62
CA THR A 290 7.87 24.58 -1.79
C THR A 290 6.92 25.55 -2.50
N HIS A 291 6.28 26.46 -1.75
CA HIS A 291 5.31 27.43 -2.26
C HIS A 291 5.83 28.33 -3.39
N THR A 292 7.15 28.50 -3.52
CA THR A 292 7.78 29.27 -4.60
C THR A 292 8.08 28.45 -5.87
N ASN A 293 7.88 27.13 -5.85
CA ASN A 293 7.96 26.30 -7.06
C ASN A 293 6.68 26.42 -7.92
N LYS A 294 6.78 26.10 -9.21
CA LYS A 294 5.58 25.86 -10.03
C LYS A 294 4.91 24.55 -9.61
N ARG A 295 3.59 24.57 -9.42
CA ARG A 295 2.81 23.37 -9.04
C ARG A 295 3.01 22.20 -9.99
N GLU A 296 3.17 22.44 -11.30
CA GLU A 296 3.34 21.35 -12.28
C GLU A 296 4.67 20.60 -12.08
N LEU A 297 5.70 21.23 -11.53
CA LEU A 297 6.94 20.53 -11.15
C LEU A 297 6.75 19.65 -9.92
N ALA A 298 5.90 20.08 -8.98
CA ALA A 298 5.51 19.30 -7.81
C ALA A 298 4.64 18.10 -8.20
N GLU A 299 3.69 18.28 -9.13
CA GLU A 299 2.93 17.17 -9.71
C GLU A 299 3.84 16.09 -10.29
N LYS A 300 4.87 16.49 -11.06
CA LYS A 300 5.85 15.54 -11.62
C LYS A 300 6.67 14.84 -10.54
N GLY A 301 7.15 15.58 -9.53
CA GLY A 301 7.86 15.00 -8.39
C GLY A 301 7.02 13.96 -7.65
N ALA A 302 5.73 14.26 -7.42
CA ALA A 302 4.79 13.34 -6.81
C ALA A 302 4.50 12.10 -7.67
N VAL A 303 4.42 12.27 -8.99
CA VAL A 303 4.26 11.14 -9.93
C VAL A 303 5.45 10.17 -9.85
N LEU A 304 6.68 10.68 -9.84
CA LEU A 304 7.88 9.83 -9.69
C LEU A 304 7.96 9.19 -8.30
N PHE A 305 7.54 9.91 -7.25
CA PHE A 305 7.46 9.36 -5.89
C PHE A 305 6.54 8.12 -5.82
N ALA A 306 5.44 8.12 -6.58
CA ALA A 306 4.48 7.01 -6.64
C ALA A 306 5.10 5.67 -7.11
N ASP A 307 6.22 5.71 -7.83
CA ASP A 307 6.86 4.52 -8.39
C ASP A 307 7.48 3.60 -7.33
N ALA A 308 7.86 4.12 -6.17
CA ALA A 308 8.40 3.30 -5.08
C ALA A 308 7.33 2.56 -4.27
N ILE A 309 6.13 3.13 -4.16
CA ILE A 309 5.09 2.67 -3.21
C ILE A 309 4.68 1.20 -3.41
N PRO A 310 4.37 0.70 -4.63
CA PRO A 310 4.01 -0.70 -4.80
C PRO A 310 5.11 -1.66 -4.32
N THR A 311 6.36 -1.39 -4.70
CA THR A 311 7.50 -2.26 -4.38
C THR A 311 7.78 -2.27 -2.88
N VAL A 312 7.76 -1.11 -2.22
CA VAL A 312 7.99 -0.99 -0.77
C VAL A 312 6.93 -1.77 0.01
N LEU A 313 5.67 -1.71 -0.44
CA LEU A 313 4.55 -2.38 0.20
C LEU A 313 4.40 -3.86 -0.20
N GLY A 314 5.19 -4.34 -1.15
CA GLY A 314 5.08 -5.70 -1.68
C GLY A 314 3.80 -5.92 -2.51
N ILE A 315 3.20 -4.85 -3.01
CA ILE A 315 2.02 -4.91 -3.88
C ILE A 315 2.52 -5.21 -5.30
N SER A 316 2.20 -6.39 -5.81
CA SER A 316 2.41 -6.70 -7.22
C SER A 316 1.33 -5.99 -8.03
N PRO A 317 1.68 -5.23 -9.09
CA PRO A 317 0.69 -4.61 -9.96
C PRO A 317 -0.29 -5.67 -10.46
N THR A 318 -1.57 -5.49 -10.20
CA THR A 318 -2.61 -6.24 -10.89
C THR A 318 -2.63 -5.69 -12.31
N GLU A 319 -2.07 -6.45 -13.26
CA GLU A 319 -2.23 -6.12 -14.67
C GLU A 319 -3.73 -6.05 -14.97
N LYS A 320 -4.23 -4.86 -15.33
CA LYS A 320 -5.47 -4.73 -16.07
C LYS A 320 -5.19 -5.29 -17.45
N THR A 321 -5.45 -6.57 -17.65
CA THR A 321 -5.43 -7.17 -18.98
C THR A 321 -6.36 -6.33 -19.88
N PRO A 322 -5.86 -5.77 -21.00
CA PRO A 322 -6.73 -5.11 -21.95
C PRO A 322 -7.76 -6.13 -22.45
N VAL A 323 -9.04 -5.85 -22.19
CA VAL A 323 -10.13 -6.57 -22.84
C VAL A 323 -10.14 -6.12 -24.31
N GLY A 324 -9.40 -6.84 -25.15
CA GLY A 324 -9.48 -6.67 -26.60
C GLY A 324 -8.13 -6.71 -27.33
N ALA A 325 -7.60 -7.91 -27.54
CA ALA A 325 -6.94 -8.32 -28.78
C ALA A 325 -6.68 -9.82 -28.71
N LEU A 326 -7.57 -10.61 -29.32
CA LEU A 326 -7.29 -11.99 -29.66
C LEU A 326 -6.21 -11.99 -30.75
N GLU A 327 -4.94 -12.08 -30.37
CA GLU A 327 -3.94 -12.70 -31.22
C GLU A 327 -3.58 -14.05 -30.63
N THR A 328 -3.88 -15.07 -31.44
CA THR A 328 -3.66 -16.47 -31.12
C THR A 328 -2.21 -16.79 -31.41
N ASP A 329 -1.35 -16.77 -30.38
CA ASP A 329 -0.07 -17.44 -30.47
C ASP A 329 -0.12 -18.82 -29.80
N LYS A 330 0.40 -19.80 -30.52
CA LYS A 330 0.31 -21.23 -30.23
C LYS A 330 1.17 -21.56 -29.02
N GLY A 331 0.54 -21.81 -27.87
CA GLY A 331 1.35 -22.17 -26.71
C GLY A 331 0.65 -22.65 -25.45
N ASP A 332 -0.49 -23.35 -25.48
CA ASP A 332 -0.98 -24.00 -24.25
C ASP A 332 -1.80 -25.29 -24.43
N ARG A 333 -1.46 -26.09 -25.46
CA ARG A 333 -1.95 -27.47 -25.59
C ARG A 333 -0.92 -28.52 -25.15
N GLY A 334 0.32 -28.10 -24.89
CA GLY A 334 1.41 -28.99 -24.47
C GLY A 334 1.37 -29.34 -22.98
N SER A 335 1.07 -28.36 -22.12
CA SER A 335 1.05 -28.48 -20.66
C SER A 335 -0.05 -29.42 -20.16
N LEU A 336 -1.27 -29.27 -20.69
CA LEU A 336 -2.43 -30.10 -20.32
C LEU A 336 -2.28 -31.55 -20.79
N VAL A 337 -1.71 -31.77 -21.98
CA VAL A 337 -1.42 -33.12 -22.50
C VAL A 337 -0.33 -33.79 -21.66
N TRP A 338 0.72 -33.06 -21.27
CA TRP A 338 1.77 -33.59 -20.41
C TRP A 338 1.25 -33.98 -19.01
N LEU A 339 0.34 -33.19 -18.43
CA LEU A 339 -0.30 -33.52 -17.15
C LEU A 339 -1.19 -34.77 -17.24
N ILE A 340 -1.95 -34.92 -18.34
CA ILE A 340 -2.75 -36.14 -18.59
C ILE A 340 -1.83 -37.35 -18.76
N VAL A 341 -0.71 -37.20 -19.46
CA VAL A 341 0.28 -38.29 -19.64
C VAL A 341 0.92 -38.69 -18.31
N ILE A 342 1.35 -37.72 -17.48
CA ILE A 342 1.88 -38.01 -16.13
C ILE A 342 0.83 -38.75 -15.29
N PHE A 343 -0.42 -38.27 -15.30
CA PHE A 343 -1.50 -38.88 -14.54
C PHE A 343 -1.76 -40.34 -14.96
N LEU A 344 -1.81 -40.60 -16.27
CA LEU A 344 -2.00 -41.96 -16.80
C LEU A 344 -0.83 -42.89 -16.47
N ILE A 345 0.41 -42.40 -16.53
CA ILE A 345 1.61 -43.15 -16.14
C ILE A 345 1.57 -43.47 -14.64
N GLY A 346 1.25 -42.48 -13.79
CA GLY A 346 1.12 -42.66 -12.34
C GLY A 346 0.02 -43.65 -11.96
N ALA A 347 -1.15 -43.56 -12.60
CA ALA A 347 -2.25 -44.50 -12.39
C ALA A 347 -1.89 -45.92 -12.82
N GLY A 348 -1.17 -46.08 -13.94
CA GLY A 348 -0.67 -47.37 -14.41
C GLY A 348 0.33 -48.01 -13.45
N LEU A 349 1.30 -47.23 -12.96
CA LEU A 349 2.29 -47.67 -11.97
C LEU A 349 1.66 -48.05 -10.63
N PHE A 350 0.68 -47.26 -10.16
CA PHE A 350 -0.06 -47.56 -8.94
C PHE A 350 -0.88 -48.87 -9.05
N LEU A 351 -1.52 -49.10 -10.20
CA LEU A 351 -2.24 -50.35 -10.45
C LEU A 351 -1.29 -51.55 -10.50
N LEU A 352 -0.12 -51.41 -11.13
CA LEU A 352 0.90 -52.45 -11.20
C LEU A 352 1.47 -52.82 -9.82
N LEU A 353 1.79 -51.80 -9.00
CA LEU A 353 2.34 -51.98 -7.66
C LEU A 353 1.28 -52.53 -6.68
N SER A 354 0.01 -52.13 -6.83
CA SER A 354 -1.07 -52.59 -5.95
C SER A 354 -1.62 -53.99 -6.30
N THR A 355 -1.45 -54.47 -7.54
CA THR A 355 -1.94 -55.80 -7.96
C THR A 355 -0.84 -56.84 -8.16
N GLY A 356 0.43 -56.44 -8.13
CA GLY A 356 1.59 -57.35 -8.21
C GLY A 356 1.70 -58.16 -9.51
N SER A 357 0.84 -57.90 -10.51
CA SER A 357 0.90 -58.55 -11.82
C SER A 357 0.13 -57.75 -12.89
N LEU A 358 0.61 -57.82 -14.13
CA LEU A 358 0.02 -57.16 -15.30
C LEU A 358 -1.39 -57.66 -15.63
N ARG A 359 -1.71 -58.93 -15.34
CA ARG A 359 -3.06 -59.49 -15.54
C ARG A 359 -4.05 -58.97 -14.50
N GLY A 360 -3.64 -58.82 -13.24
CA GLY A 360 -4.48 -58.30 -12.17
C GLY A 360 -4.88 -56.82 -12.33
N SER A 361 -4.04 -56.00 -12.98
CA SER A 361 -4.36 -54.60 -13.28
C SER A 361 -5.44 -54.47 -14.36
N LEU A 362 -5.44 -55.37 -15.36
CA LEU A 362 -6.42 -55.40 -16.44
C LEU A 362 -7.81 -55.85 -15.97
N ASP A 363 -7.86 -56.79 -15.02
CA ASP A 363 -9.11 -57.29 -14.46
C ASP A 363 -9.81 -56.25 -13.57
N LYS A 364 -9.05 -55.48 -12.77
CA LYS A 364 -9.59 -54.36 -11.99
C LYS A 364 -10.11 -53.21 -12.87
N LEU A 365 -9.41 -52.91 -13.97
CA LEU A 365 -9.82 -51.85 -14.90
C LEU A 365 -11.15 -52.20 -15.60
N LYS A 366 -11.32 -53.47 -16.00
CA LYS A 366 -12.59 -53.97 -16.56
C LYS A 366 -13.72 -53.93 -15.54
N GLN A 367 -13.44 -54.23 -14.27
CA GLN A 367 -14.42 -54.24 -13.20
C GLN A 367 -14.93 -52.84 -12.83
N PHE A 368 -14.08 -51.80 -12.97
CA PHE A 368 -14.47 -50.40 -12.81
C PHE A 368 -15.31 -49.89 -13.99
N SER A 369 -14.90 -50.21 -15.23
CA SER A 369 -15.64 -49.81 -16.44
C SER A 369 -17.05 -50.41 -16.51
N SER A 370 -17.27 -51.63 -16.02
CA SER A 370 -18.56 -52.31 -16.11
C SER A 370 -19.54 -51.96 -14.99
N ARG A 371 -19.07 -51.39 -13.86
CA ARG A 371 -19.93 -51.11 -12.68
C ARG A 371 -20.44 -49.67 -12.60
N GLU A 372 -19.74 -48.69 -13.18
CA GLU A 372 -20.16 -47.28 -13.09
C GLU A 372 -20.87 -46.75 -14.34
N TRP A 373 -20.71 -47.38 -15.51
CA TRP A 373 -21.38 -46.94 -16.75
C TRP A 373 -22.82 -47.44 -16.91
N SER A 374 -23.25 -48.45 -16.14
CA SER A 374 -24.64 -48.94 -16.17
C SER A 374 -25.62 -48.03 -15.42
N ASP A 375 -25.15 -47.25 -14.44
CA ASP A 375 -26.00 -46.33 -13.67
C ASP A 375 -26.21 -44.97 -14.37
N VAL A 376 -25.34 -44.59 -15.32
CA VAL A 376 -25.38 -43.27 -15.98
C VAL A 376 -26.16 -43.27 -17.29
N MET A 377 -26.36 -44.41 -17.96
CA MET A 377 -27.10 -44.51 -19.24
C MET A 377 -28.45 -45.26 -19.14
N GLY A 378 -29.10 -45.20 -17.99
CA GLY A 378 -30.31 -45.96 -17.68
C GLY A 378 -31.53 -45.13 -17.25
N SER A 379 -31.86 -44.00 -17.88
CA SER A 379 -33.24 -43.45 -17.79
C SER A 379 -33.64 -42.62 -19.03
N SER A 380 -34.24 -43.28 -20.03
CA SER A 380 -35.00 -42.59 -21.09
C SER A 380 -35.91 -43.57 -21.86
N ARG A 381 -37.20 -43.18 -21.95
CA ARG A 381 -38.37 -43.71 -22.72
C ARG A 381 -39.43 -44.44 -21.86
N GLY A 382 -40.72 -44.08 -21.87
CA GLY A 382 -41.50 -43.07 -22.60
C GLY A 382 -42.95 -43.04 -22.05
N GLY A 383 -43.61 -41.88 -21.91
CA GLY A 383 -44.68 -41.35 -22.80
C GLY A 383 -46.10 -41.68 -22.27
N PRO A 384 -47.22 -41.06 -22.74
CA PRO A 384 -47.41 -39.79 -23.44
C PRO A 384 -48.57 -38.87 -22.91
N ALA A 385 -48.49 -37.59 -23.30
CA ALA A 385 -49.53 -36.60 -23.67
C ALA A 385 -50.95 -36.57 -23.05
N ALA A 386 -51.34 -35.39 -22.55
CA ALA A 386 -52.69 -34.82 -22.69
C ALA A 386 -52.61 -33.30 -22.97
N LYS A 387 -53.50 -32.83 -23.85
CA LYS A 387 -53.51 -31.54 -24.56
C LYS A 387 -54.38 -30.47 -23.88
N THR A 388 -54.19 -29.21 -24.35
CA THR A 388 -55.18 -28.11 -24.52
C THR A 388 -55.67 -27.42 -23.23
N ALA A 389 -55.96 -26.11 -23.15
CA ALA A 389 -56.03 -24.97 -24.08
C ALA A 389 -56.03 -23.64 -23.30
N LEU A 390 -55.90 -22.53 -24.04
CA LEU A 390 -56.01 -21.12 -23.62
C LEU A 390 -57.34 -20.76 -22.92
N ASN A 391 -57.29 -19.86 -21.92
CA ASN A 391 -57.97 -18.54 -21.93
C ASN A 391 -57.77 -17.75 -20.61
N LYS A 392 -57.61 -16.43 -20.77
CA LYS A 392 -57.89 -15.32 -19.81
C LYS A 392 -59.18 -14.63 -20.34
N PRO A 393 -59.85 -13.64 -19.68
CA PRO A 393 -59.72 -13.06 -18.33
C PRO A 393 -61.10 -12.86 -17.64
N GLU A 394 -61.17 -11.90 -16.70
CA GLU A 394 -62.32 -11.28 -15.97
C GLU A 394 -62.57 -11.81 -14.55
N ASP A 395 -62.28 -11.02 -13.51
CA ASP A 395 -63.04 -9.88 -12.93
C ASP A 395 -64.33 -10.34 -12.24
N ASP A 396 -64.33 -10.33 -10.91
CA ASP A 396 -65.47 -9.86 -10.15
C ASP A 396 -65.07 -9.50 -8.71
N GLN A 397 -65.55 -8.34 -8.31
CA GLN A 397 -65.43 -7.72 -7.00
C GLN A 397 -66.55 -8.22 -6.07
N GLN A 398 -66.41 -7.80 -4.80
CA GLN A 398 -67.46 -7.54 -3.78
C GLN A 398 -67.63 -8.56 -2.65
N ASP A 399 -67.23 -8.06 -1.49
CA ASP A 399 -68.03 -7.90 -0.27
C ASP A 399 -68.55 -9.16 0.44
N GLU A 400 -67.88 -9.52 1.54
CA GLU A 400 -68.39 -9.38 2.92
C GLU A 400 -67.26 -9.47 3.96
#